data_AF-A0A951DCY5-F1
#
_entry.id   AF-A0A951DCY5-F1
#
_cell.length_a   1.000
_cell.length_b   1.000
_cell.length_c   1.000
_cell.angle_alpha   90.00
_cell.angle_beta   90.00
_cell.angle_gamma   90.00
#
_symmetry.space_group_name_H-M   'P 1'
#
loop_
_entity.id
_entity.type
_entity.pdbx_description
1 polymer ?
#
loop_
_entity_poly.entity_id
_entity_poly.type
_entity_poly.pdbx_seq_one_letter_code
_entity_poly.pdbx_strand_id
1 'polypeptide(L)'
;MPARLVMHKTSYFNADEKAGFRQTAENEKLNVLDLVSVRRSGARLLRAGNSPMVRGTAMLFDDKSGIVYLKGTVPYFQIYPGAYIPRALEFIREEGETSAADLARELLGLSKLNFNNTQFDSGDPITVRAARRVGDILKHVPSGRKINARFRYFT
;
A
#
# COMPACT_ATOMS: atom_id res chain seq x y z
N MET A 1 23.26 4.88 -5.27
CA MET A 1 21.93 4.41 -5.70
C MET A 1 21.27 3.70 -4.53
N PRO A 2 19.93 3.70 -4.41
CA PRO A 2 19.25 3.00 -3.33
C PRO A 2 19.53 1.50 -3.41
N ALA A 3 19.80 0.85 -2.28
CA ALA A 3 20.09 -0.58 -2.23
C ALA A 3 18.85 -1.45 -2.54
N ARG A 4 17.64 -0.92 -2.33
CA ARG A 4 16.39 -1.65 -2.51
C ARG A 4 15.28 -0.74 -3.01
N LEU A 5 14.49 -1.26 -3.95
CA LEU A 5 13.29 -0.63 -4.48
C LEU A 5 12.08 -1.54 -4.28
N VAL A 6 10.99 -0.98 -3.74
CA VAL A 6 9.72 -1.70 -3.55
C VAL A 6 8.64 -0.98 -4.34
N MET A 7 7.99 -1.69 -5.27
CA MET A 7 6.90 -1.16 -6.09
C MET A 7 5.57 -1.71 -5.63
N HIS A 8 4.62 -0.81 -5.32
CA HIS A 8 3.26 -1.17 -4.94
C HIS A 8 2.30 -0.94 -6.11
N LYS A 9 1.59 -1.98 -6.55
CA LYS A 9 0.58 -1.91 -7.60
C LYS A 9 -0.78 -2.38 -7.10
N THR A 10 -1.87 -1.71 -7.50
CA THR A 10 -3.23 -2.11 -7.08
C THR A 10 -3.86 -3.21 -7.93
N SER A 11 -3.12 -3.72 -8.92
CA SER A 11 -3.45 -4.86 -9.77
C SER A 11 -2.26 -5.81 -9.84
N TYR A 12 -2.45 -6.96 -10.46
CA TYR A 12 -1.36 -7.89 -10.75
C TYR A 12 -0.39 -7.33 -11.78
N PHE A 13 0.84 -7.82 -11.75
CA PHE A 13 1.85 -7.54 -12.75
C PHE A 13 1.73 -8.54 -13.90
N ASN A 14 1.70 -8.05 -15.14
CA ASN A 14 1.78 -8.92 -16.31
C ASN A 14 3.25 -9.30 -16.59
N ALA A 15 3.47 -10.24 -17.52
CA ALA A 15 4.81 -10.73 -17.83
C ALA A 15 5.73 -9.62 -18.40
N ASP A 16 5.20 -8.79 -19.29
CA ASP A 16 5.95 -7.71 -19.96
C ASP A 16 6.38 -6.62 -18.98
N GLU A 17 5.51 -6.26 -18.05
CA GLU A 17 5.80 -5.32 -16.96
C GLU A 17 6.93 -5.86 -16.07
N LYS A 18 6.87 -7.13 -15.66
CA LYS A 18 7.92 -7.75 -14.85
C LYS A 18 9.25 -7.75 -15.60
N ALA A 19 9.25 -8.11 -16.88
CA ALA A 19 10.44 -8.09 -17.72
C ALA A 19 11.04 -6.68 -17.84
N GLY A 20 10.21 -5.67 -18.11
CA GLY A 20 10.66 -4.29 -18.23
C GLY A 20 11.21 -3.70 -16.92
N PHE A 21 10.55 -3.98 -15.79
CA PHE A 21 11.04 -3.54 -14.48
C PHE A 21 12.35 -4.24 -14.09
N ARG A 22 12.49 -5.54 -14.37
CA ARG A 22 13.73 -6.27 -14.12
C ARG A 22 14.88 -5.75 -14.97
N GLN A 23 14.66 -5.57 -16.28
CA GLN A 23 15.67 -5.02 -17.18
C GLN A 23 16.15 -3.63 -16.72
N THR A 24 15.21 -2.77 -16.30
CA THR A 24 15.56 -1.44 -15.77
C THR A 24 16.34 -1.55 -14.46
N ALA A 25 15.95 -2.46 -13.56
CA ALA A 25 16.66 -2.67 -12.31
C ALA A 25 18.09 -3.18 -12.51
N GLU A 26 18.31 -4.09 -13.47
CA GLU A 26 19.64 -4.57 -13.84
C GLU A 26 20.51 -3.44 -14.44
N ASN A 27 19.96 -2.64 -15.36
CA ASN A 27 20.66 -1.51 -15.96
C ASN A 27 21.09 -0.47 -14.92
N GLU A 28 20.23 -0.21 -13.94
CA GLU A 28 20.49 0.72 -12.81
C GLU A 28 21.26 0.06 -11.66
N LYS A 29 21.67 -1.21 -11.79
CA LYS A 29 22.39 -1.97 -10.75
C LYS A 29 21.71 -1.94 -9.38
N LEU A 30 20.39 -2.10 -9.35
CA LEU A 30 19.60 -2.25 -8.12
C LEU A 30 19.89 -3.62 -7.50
N ASN A 31 20.26 -3.64 -6.20
CA ASN A 31 20.53 -4.92 -5.53
C ASN A 31 19.24 -5.71 -5.26
N VAL A 32 18.16 -5.02 -4.88
CA VAL A 32 16.88 -5.66 -4.55
C VAL A 32 15.72 -4.91 -5.20
N LEU A 33 14.88 -5.66 -5.92
CA LEU A 33 13.62 -5.20 -6.48
C LEU A 33 12.49 -6.07 -5.94
N ASP A 34 11.54 -5.49 -5.20
CA ASP A 34 10.31 -6.15 -4.82
C ASP A 34 9.12 -5.59 -5.61
N LEU A 35 8.41 -6.46 -6.33
CA LEU A 35 7.15 -6.13 -7.00
C LEU A 35 6.00 -6.67 -6.16
N VAL A 36 5.20 -5.77 -5.59
CA VAL A 36 4.14 -6.11 -4.63
C VAL A 36 2.79 -5.64 -5.13
N SER A 37 1.89 -6.58 -5.37
CA SER A 37 0.49 -6.30 -5.66
C SER A 37 -0.28 -6.16 -4.35
N VAL A 38 -1.08 -5.10 -4.22
CA VAL A 38 -1.85 -4.78 -3.01
C VAL A 38 -3.32 -4.50 -3.33
N ARG A 39 -4.24 -5.08 -2.58
CA ARG A 39 -5.68 -4.88 -2.78
C ARG A 39 -6.48 -5.01 -1.49
N ARG A 40 -7.78 -4.70 -1.55
CA ARG A 40 -8.67 -4.99 -0.43
C ARG A 40 -8.96 -6.49 -0.40
N SER A 41 -8.70 -7.11 0.74
CA SER A 41 -9.01 -8.52 0.97
C SER A 41 -10.53 -8.76 0.89
N GLY A 42 -10.93 -9.85 0.23
CA GLY A 42 -12.28 -10.40 0.33
C GLY A 42 -12.51 -11.16 1.64
N ALA A 43 -11.44 -11.69 2.24
CA ALA A 43 -11.47 -12.39 3.52
C ALA A 43 -11.40 -11.40 4.71
N ARG A 44 -12.04 -11.79 5.82
CA ARG A 44 -12.00 -11.09 7.09
C ARG A 44 -11.69 -12.08 8.20
N LEU A 45 -10.71 -11.75 9.03
CA LEU A 45 -10.44 -12.43 10.27
C LEU A 45 -11.42 -11.98 11.34
N LEU A 46 -11.88 -12.93 12.14
CA LEU A 46 -12.72 -12.73 13.30
C LEU A 46 -11.94 -13.15 14.53
N ARG A 47 -12.11 -12.40 15.62
CA ARG A 47 -11.63 -12.80 16.95
C ARG A 47 -12.81 -12.93 17.91
N ALA A 48 -12.62 -13.70 18.97
CA ALA A 48 -13.57 -13.74 20.06
C ALA A 48 -13.82 -12.33 20.63
N GLY A 49 -15.09 -12.05 20.95
CA GLY A 49 -15.56 -10.77 21.46
C GLY A 49 -16.19 -9.86 20.41
N ASN A 50 -16.56 -8.65 20.83
CA ASN A 50 -17.37 -7.73 20.02
C ASN A 50 -16.55 -6.69 19.23
N SER A 51 -15.23 -6.74 19.33
CA SER A 51 -14.32 -5.79 18.69
C SER A 51 -13.67 -6.39 17.45
N PRO A 52 -13.50 -5.61 16.36
CA PRO A 52 -12.78 -6.07 15.18
C PRO A 52 -11.30 -6.35 15.48
N MET A 53 -10.58 -6.79 14.45
CA MET A 53 -9.15 -7.08 14.58
C MET A 53 -8.34 -5.86 15.00
N VAL A 54 -7.26 -6.10 15.74
CA VAL A 54 -6.36 -5.03 16.18
C VAL A 54 -5.61 -4.48 14.97
N ARG A 55 -5.44 -3.16 14.89
CA ARG A 55 -4.61 -2.57 13.84
C ARG A 55 -3.17 -3.11 13.94
N GLY A 56 -2.64 -3.58 12.82
CA GLY A 56 -1.32 -4.19 12.72
C GLY A 56 -1.36 -5.72 12.80
N THR A 57 -2.50 -6.34 13.10
CA THR A 57 -2.66 -7.80 12.96
C THR A 57 -2.44 -8.20 11.51
N ALA A 58 -1.56 -9.17 11.28
CA ALA A 58 -1.30 -9.77 9.99
C ALA A 58 -1.53 -11.27 10.06
N MET A 59 -2.02 -11.85 8.96
CA MET A 59 -2.05 -13.28 8.73
C MET A 59 -1.30 -13.54 7.42
N LEU A 60 -0.22 -14.29 7.52
CA LEU A 60 0.59 -14.68 6.37
C LEU A 60 0.04 -16.01 5.83
N PHE A 61 -0.12 -16.11 4.51
CA PHE A 61 -0.56 -17.34 3.87
C PHE A 61 0.64 -18.20 3.47
N ASP A 62 1.72 -17.55 3.04
CA ASP A 62 3.01 -18.14 2.70
C ASP A 62 4.12 -17.08 2.86
N ASP A 63 5.33 -17.34 2.35
CA ASP A 63 6.46 -16.39 2.39
C ASP A 63 6.29 -15.18 1.45
N LYS A 64 5.32 -15.20 0.53
CA LYS A 64 5.11 -14.17 -0.49
C LYS A 64 3.83 -13.37 -0.26
N SER A 65 2.87 -13.88 0.49
CA SER A 65 1.52 -13.33 0.53
C SER A 65 0.89 -13.35 1.92
N GLY A 66 -0.05 -12.44 2.10
CA GLY A 66 -0.81 -12.35 3.34
C GLY A 66 -1.79 -11.19 3.34
N ILE A 67 -2.44 -11.02 4.48
CA ILE A 67 -3.32 -9.89 4.77
C ILE A 67 -2.83 -9.14 6.00
N VAL A 68 -2.93 -7.81 5.97
CA VAL A 68 -2.57 -6.93 7.10
C VAL A 68 -3.70 -5.94 7.38
N TYR A 69 -4.08 -5.84 8.65
CA TYR A 69 -5.09 -4.91 9.12
C TYR A 69 -4.49 -3.52 9.34
N LEU A 70 -4.58 -2.67 8.33
CA LEU A 70 -4.18 -1.25 8.43
C LEU A 70 -5.21 -0.40 9.20
N LYS A 71 -6.44 -0.91 9.33
CA LYS A 71 -7.51 -0.39 10.18
C LYS A 71 -7.98 -1.48 11.13
N GLY A 72 -8.38 -1.09 12.33
CA GLY A 72 -8.82 -2.04 13.35
C GLY A 72 -8.92 -1.38 14.71
N THR A 73 -9.22 -2.20 15.72
CA THR A 73 -9.21 -1.75 17.12
C THR A 73 -7.84 -1.17 17.46
N VAL A 74 -7.86 -0.01 18.08
CA VAL A 74 -6.66 0.72 18.48
C VAL A 74 -6.41 0.40 19.95
N PRO A 75 -5.31 -0.28 20.31
CA PRO A 75 -5.10 -0.72 21.69
C PRO A 75 -5.19 0.41 22.71
N TYR A 76 -4.68 1.60 22.38
CA TYR A 76 -4.74 2.75 23.28
C TYR A 76 -6.18 3.21 23.57
N PHE A 77 -7.06 3.20 22.56
CA PHE A 77 -8.46 3.64 22.73
C PHE A 77 -9.44 2.50 23.06
N GLN A 78 -8.99 1.25 22.99
CA GLN A 78 -9.81 0.04 23.13
C GLN A 78 -11.04 -0.02 22.20
N ILE A 79 -11.07 0.80 21.15
CA ILE A 79 -12.18 0.93 20.20
C ILE A 79 -11.66 1.04 18.78
N TYR A 80 -12.50 0.70 17.81
CA TYR A 80 -12.30 0.98 16.40
C TYR A 80 -13.16 2.18 16.00
N PRO A 81 -12.56 3.33 15.61
CA PRO A 81 -13.32 4.56 15.32
C PRO A 81 -13.95 4.60 13.92
N GLY A 82 -13.96 3.49 13.17
CA GLY A 82 -14.46 3.44 11.81
C GLY A 82 -15.82 2.76 11.69
N ALA A 83 -16.47 2.98 10.55
CA ALA A 83 -17.70 2.28 10.19
C ALA A 83 -17.40 0.87 9.65
N TYR A 84 -18.38 -0.03 9.81
CA TYR A 84 -18.37 -1.42 9.32
C TYR A 84 -17.22 -2.29 9.87
N ILE A 85 -17.23 -3.58 9.57
CA ILE A 85 -16.09 -4.46 9.88
C ILE A 85 -14.91 -4.06 8.95
N PRO A 86 -13.72 -3.75 9.49
CA PRO A 86 -12.59 -3.31 8.69
C PRO A 86 -12.15 -4.40 7.71
N ARG A 87 -11.80 -3.98 6.49
CA ARG A 87 -11.20 -4.86 5.47
C ARG A 87 -9.68 -4.78 5.55
N ALA A 88 -9.03 -5.94 5.64
CA ALA A 88 -7.58 -6.04 5.56
C ALA A 88 -7.07 -5.62 4.17
N LEU A 89 -5.81 -5.19 4.13
CA LEU A 89 -5.07 -5.07 2.88
C LEU A 89 -4.41 -6.42 2.59
N GLU A 90 -4.75 -7.02 1.48
CA GLU A 90 -4.08 -8.19 0.93
C GLU A 90 -2.88 -7.75 0.13
N PHE A 91 -1.77 -8.47 0.25
CA PHE A 91 -0.56 -8.23 -0.50
C PHE A 91 0.03 -9.56 -1.01
N ILE A 92 0.64 -9.50 -2.19
CA ILE A 92 1.32 -10.61 -2.84
C ILE A 92 2.62 -10.08 -3.45
N ARG A 93 3.75 -10.69 -3.07
CA ARG A 93 5.06 -10.49 -3.69
C ARG A 93 5.14 -11.32 -4.96
N GLU A 94 5.07 -10.62 -6.09
CA GLU A 94 5.18 -11.21 -7.43
C GLU A 94 6.64 -11.48 -7.81
N GLU A 95 7.54 -10.63 -7.33
CA GLU A 95 8.99 -10.72 -7.55
C GLU A 95 9.75 -10.09 -6.39
N GLY A 96 10.98 -10.53 -6.15
CA GLY A 96 11.87 -10.04 -5.09
C GLY A 96 12.25 -11.12 -4.08
N GLU A 97 12.74 -10.71 -2.92
CA GLU A 97 13.26 -11.62 -1.88
C GLU A 97 12.76 -11.27 -0.49
N THR A 98 12.06 -10.15 -0.32
CA THR A 98 11.57 -9.72 1.00
C THR A 98 10.49 -10.67 1.51
N SER A 99 10.59 -11.07 2.78
CA SER A 99 9.61 -11.95 3.42
C SER A 99 8.25 -11.29 3.54
N ALA A 100 7.17 -12.08 3.52
CA ALA A 100 5.82 -11.57 3.73
C ALA A 100 5.65 -10.85 5.09
N ALA A 101 6.39 -11.28 6.12
CA ALA A 101 6.38 -10.62 7.42
C ALA A 101 6.97 -9.21 7.37
N ASP A 102 8.09 -9.04 6.65
CA ASP A 102 8.73 -7.73 6.47
C ASP A 102 7.85 -6.80 5.62
N LEU A 103 7.27 -7.31 4.53
CA LEU A 103 6.32 -6.56 3.70
C LEU A 103 5.11 -6.08 4.50
N ALA A 104 4.54 -6.94 5.36
CA ALA A 104 3.42 -6.55 6.22
C ALA A 104 3.81 -5.41 7.19
N ARG A 105 5.01 -5.47 7.78
CA ARG A 105 5.52 -4.41 8.66
C ARG A 105 5.77 -3.10 7.90
N GLU A 106 6.30 -3.18 6.69
CA GLU A 106 6.51 -2.02 5.81
C GLU A 106 5.19 -1.38 5.40
N LEU A 107 4.20 -2.15 4.96
CA LEU A 107 2.86 -1.67 4.61
C LEU A 107 2.19 -0.98 5.81
N LEU A 108 2.33 -1.54 7.01
CA LEU A 108 1.87 -0.91 8.24
C LEU A 108 2.59 0.41 8.52
N GLY A 109 3.92 0.45 8.37
CA GLY A 109 4.72 1.67 8.51
C GLY A 109 4.30 2.76 7.52
N LEU A 110 4.20 2.42 6.23
CA LEU A 110 3.78 3.32 5.16
C LEU A 110 2.36 3.87 5.38
N SER A 111 1.48 3.12 6.05
CA SER A 111 0.13 3.60 6.40
C SER A 111 0.13 4.74 7.43
N LYS A 112 1.24 4.98 8.12
CA LYS A 112 1.39 6.04 9.14
C LYS A 112 2.00 7.34 8.59
N LEU A 113 2.51 7.33 7.36
CA LEU A 113 3.29 8.44 6.78
C LEU A 113 2.41 9.48 6.04
N ASN A 114 1.14 9.62 6.41
CA ASN A 114 0.28 10.64 5.84
C ASN A 114 0.40 11.95 6.63
N PHE A 115 1.33 12.82 6.25
CA PHE A 115 1.55 14.12 6.90
C PHE A 115 0.45 15.16 6.64
N ASN A 116 -0.49 14.88 5.72
CA ASN A 116 -1.60 15.80 5.40
C ASN A 116 -2.80 15.64 6.35
N ASN A 117 -2.78 14.68 7.29
CA ASN A 117 -3.87 14.47 8.24
C ASN A 117 -3.33 13.80 9.52
N THR A 118 -3.84 14.21 10.68
CA THR A 118 -3.57 13.54 11.97
C THR A 118 -4.30 12.20 12.12
N GLN A 119 -5.20 11.86 11.19
CA GLN A 119 -5.91 10.59 11.15
C GLN A 119 -4.94 9.42 10.89
N PHE A 120 -4.64 8.73 11.98
CA PHE A 120 -3.72 7.61 12.00
C PHE A 120 -4.25 6.36 11.30
N ASP A 121 -5.56 6.14 11.18
CA ASP A 121 -6.18 4.90 10.65
C ASP A 121 -6.53 4.97 9.15
N SER A 122 -5.73 5.67 8.34
CA SER A 122 -6.05 5.99 6.95
C SER A 122 -6.25 4.79 6.01
N GLY A 123 -5.83 3.59 6.44
CA GLY A 123 -6.23 2.30 5.86
C GLY A 123 -5.60 1.92 4.52
N ASP A 124 -4.76 2.77 3.93
CA ASP A 124 -3.93 2.48 2.76
C ASP A 124 -2.49 2.93 3.05
N PRO A 125 -1.46 2.27 2.51
CA PRO A 125 -0.09 2.77 2.55
C PRO A 125 0.02 4.07 1.75
N ILE A 126 0.92 4.97 2.16
CA ILE A 126 1.07 6.30 1.54
C ILE A 126 1.36 6.24 0.03
N THR A 127 2.07 5.20 -0.42
CA THR A 127 2.41 4.96 -1.84
C THR A 127 1.16 4.83 -2.70
N VAL A 128 0.22 3.98 -2.30
CA VAL A 128 -1.06 3.76 -3.00
C VAL A 128 -1.96 4.99 -2.88
N ARG A 129 -2.00 5.60 -1.70
CA ARG A 129 -2.83 6.79 -1.44
C ARG A 129 -2.41 7.97 -2.32
N ALA A 130 -1.11 8.25 -2.39
CA ALA A 130 -0.57 9.33 -3.21
C ALA A 130 -0.88 9.09 -4.69
N ALA A 131 -0.65 7.88 -5.21
CA ALA A 131 -0.95 7.52 -6.59
C ALA A 131 -2.44 7.71 -6.93
N ARG A 132 -3.35 7.24 -6.06
CA ARG A 132 -4.79 7.47 -6.23
C ARG A 132 -5.15 8.95 -6.24
N ARG A 133 -4.60 9.74 -5.32
CA ARG A 133 -4.90 11.18 -5.23
C ARG A 133 -4.44 11.93 -6.47
N VAL A 134 -3.27 11.59 -7.01
CA VAL A 134 -2.78 12.15 -8.28
C VAL A 134 -3.70 11.76 -9.43
N GLY A 135 -4.08 10.48 -9.53
CA GLY A 135 -5.03 10.02 -10.55
C GLY A 135 -6.39 10.72 -10.47
N ASP A 136 -6.90 10.94 -9.25
CA ASP A 136 -8.14 11.68 -8.99
C ASP A 136 -8.09 13.14 -9.43
N ILE A 137 -6.92 13.77 -9.42
CA ILE A 137 -6.75 15.14 -9.91
C ILE A 137 -6.62 15.14 -11.43
N LEU A 138 -5.76 14.27 -11.97
CA LEU A 138 -5.45 14.24 -13.41
C LEU A 138 -6.67 13.88 -14.28
N LYS A 139 -7.62 13.09 -13.78
CA LYS A 139 -8.86 12.77 -14.52
C LYS A 139 -9.74 13.97 -14.84
N HIS A 140 -9.55 15.09 -14.14
CA HIS A 140 -10.30 16.33 -14.34
C HIS A 140 -9.55 17.35 -15.21
N VAL A 141 -8.35 17.01 -15.67
CA VAL A 141 -7.57 17.88 -16.56
C VAL A 141 -7.99 17.61 -18.01
N PRO A 142 -8.41 18.64 -18.77
CA PRO A 142 -8.71 18.49 -20.19
C PRO A 142 -7.51 17.98 -20.99
N SER A 143 -7.74 17.02 -21.88
CA SER A 143 -6.74 16.49 -22.80
C SER A 143 -6.09 17.60 -23.62
N GLY A 144 -4.75 17.58 -23.73
CA GLY A 144 -3.98 18.53 -24.54
C GLY A 144 -3.61 19.86 -23.86
N ARG A 145 -4.06 20.10 -22.62
CA ARG A 145 -3.65 21.29 -21.86
C ARG A 145 -2.37 21.01 -21.07
N LYS A 146 -1.31 21.79 -21.31
CA LYS A 146 -0.11 21.77 -20.45
C LYS A 146 -0.47 22.30 -19.06
N ILE A 147 -0.55 21.41 -18.08
CA ILE A 147 -0.68 21.79 -16.67
C ILE A 147 0.63 22.45 -16.26
N ASN A 148 0.55 23.68 -15.74
CA ASN A 148 1.71 24.33 -15.16
C ASN A 148 1.91 23.77 -13.74
N ALA A 149 3.00 23.05 -13.48
CA ALA A 149 3.26 22.41 -12.19
C ALA A 149 3.57 23.41 -11.05
N ARG A 150 3.64 24.71 -11.34
CA ARG A 150 3.98 25.74 -10.35
C ARG A 150 2.78 26.06 -9.45
N PHE A 151 3.03 26.01 -8.14
CA PHE A 151 2.03 26.25 -7.09
C PHE A 151 1.27 27.58 -7.22
N ARG A 152 1.93 28.64 -7.73
CA ARG A 152 1.37 30.00 -7.89
C ARG A 152 0.08 30.08 -8.73
N TYR A 153 -0.18 29.10 -9.59
CA TYR A 153 -1.36 29.11 -10.47
C TYR A 153 -2.61 28.47 -9.84
N PHE A 154 -2.51 28.00 -8.59
CA PHE A 154 -3.59 27.31 -7.87
C PHE A 154 -3.96 27.96 -6.52
N THR A 155 -3.57 29.22 -6.31
CA THR A 155 -3.98 30.07 -5.18
C THR A 155 -4.79 31.22 -5.74
#